data_AF-A0A1F9XRM2-F1
#
_entry.id   AF-A0A1F9XRM2-F1
#
_cell.length_a   1.000
_cell.length_b   1.000
_cell.length_c   1.000
_cell.angle_alpha   90.00
_cell.angle_beta   90.00
_cell.angle_gamma   90.00
#
_symmetry.space_group_name_H-M   'P 1'
#
loop_
_entity.id
_entity.type
_entity.pdbx_description
1 polymer ?
#
loop_
_entity_poly.entity_id
_entity_poly.type
_entity_poly.pdbx_seq_one_letter_code
_entity_poly.pdbx_strand_id
1 'polypeptide(L)'
;MKKATMLSLCVLVSAGVLNAKVISVYHTRDVHDWYSARPAKWDKENSTRTIGGFAALSSLLKTEKNPCILLGSDDMFQGTPEGNSTKGMASIMLMNQLGYSAGLVGNRMIINYGDIECINFQLSLR
;
A
#
# COMPACT_ATOMS: atom_id res chain seq x y z
N MET A 1 -31.99 -42.44 -23.98
CA MET A 1 -30.52 -42.54 -23.98
C MET A 1 -29.84 -41.23 -24.43
N LYS A 2 -30.18 -40.63 -25.58
CA LYS A 2 -29.53 -39.39 -26.09
C LYS A 2 -29.60 -38.15 -25.16
N LYS A 3 -30.69 -37.98 -24.40
CA LYS A 3 -30.88 -36.84 -23.47
C LYS A 3 -29.96 -36.89 -22.25
N ALA A 4 -29.69 -38.09 -21.73
CA ALA A 4 -28.79 -38.28 -20.59
C ALA A 4 -27.32 -38.06 -20.98
N THR A 5 -26.95 -38.42 -22.21
CA THR A 5 -25.61 -38.17 -22.77
C THR A 5 -25.36 -36.68 -23.01
N MET A 6 -26.38 -35.93 -23.43
CA MET A 6 -26.29 -34.48 -23.65
C MET A 6 -26.16 -33.70 -22.33
N LEU A 7 -26.83 -34.16 -21.27
CA LEU A 7 -26.75 -33.55 -19.94
C LEU A 7 -25.36 -33.78 -19.30
N SER A 8 -24.78 -34.97 -19.50
CA SER A 8 -23.43 -35.31 -19.02
C SER A 8 -22.34 -34.45 -19.69
N LEU A 9 -22.49 -34.15 -20.99
CA LEU A 9 -21.56 -33.29 -21.72
C LEU A 9 -21.61 -31.82 -21.26
N CYS A 10 -22.80 -31.29 -20.93
CA CYS A 10 -22.93 -29.95 -20.37
C CYS A 10 -22.31 -29.80 -18.98
N VAL A 11 -22.35 -30.84 -18.15
CA VAL A 11 -21.75 -30.82 -16.80
C VAL A 11 -20.22 -30.81 -16.89
N LEU A 12 -19.63 -31.59 -17.82
CA LEU A 12 -18.18 -31.62 -18.05
C LEU A 12 -17.62 -30.30 -18.60
N VAL A 13 -18.41 -29.55 -19.40
CA VAL A 13 -18.01 -28.22 -19.90
C VAL A 13 -18.09 -27.14 -18.81
N SER A 14 -18.91 -27.35 -17.76
CA SER A 14 -19.06 -26.40 -16.64
C SER A 14 -18.01 -26.54 -15.55
N ALA A 15 -17.15 -27.57 -15.59
CA ALA A 15 -15.98 -27.67 -14.73
C ALA A 15 -14.95 -26.64 -15.22
N GLY A 16 -15.22 -25.38 -14.94
CA GLY A 16 -14.36 -24.25 -15.27
C GLY A 16 -12.95 -24.51 -14.76
N VAL A 17 -11.96 -24.22 -15.61
CA VAL A 17 -10.55 -24.27 -15.24
C VAL A 17 -10.34 -23.35 -14.05
N LEU A 18 -10.12 -23.92 -12.87
CA LEU A 18 -9.74 -23.18 -11.66
C LEU A 18 -8.34 -22.63 -11.89
N ASN A 19 -8.26 -21.41 -12.43
CA ASN A 19 -7.00 -20.69 -12.53
C ASN A 19 -6.66 -20.10 -11.16
N ALA A 20 -5.54 -20.55 -10.59
CA ALA A 20 -4.99 -19.93 -9.40
C ALA A 20 -4.67 -18.47 -9.72
N LYS A 21 -5.25 -17.55 -8.94
CA LYS A 21 -4.99 -16.12 -9.08
C LYS A 21 -3.82 -15.74 -8.17
N VAL A 22 -2.77 -15.21 -8.77
CA VAL A 22 -1.66 -14.62 -8.02
C VAL A 22 -2.03 -13.18 -7.68
N ILE A 23 -1.81 -12.79 -6.41
CA ILE A 23 -2.01 -11.43 -5.92
C ILE A 23 -0.70 -11.00 -5.29
N SER A 24 -0.18 -9.85 -5.72
CA SER A 24 1.00 -9.25 -5.11
C SER A 24 0.58 -8.37 -3.94
N VAL A 25 1.21 -8.57 -2.79
CA VAL A 25 0.96 -7.77 -1.59
C VAL A 25 2.22 -6.97 -1.30
N TYR A 26 2.09 -5.65 -1.39
CA TYR A 26 3.11 -4.70 -0.99
C TYR A 26 2.70 -4.07 0.33
N HIS A 27 3.68 -3.84 1.20
CA HIS A 27 3.45 -3.11 2.43
C HIS A 27 4.56 -2.10 2.68
N THR A 28 4.21 -1.02 3.38
CA THR A 28 5.16 -0.06 3.91
C THR A 28 4.95 0.12 5.41
N ARG A 29 6.01 0.62 6.05
CA ARG A 29 6.10 0.77 7.49
C ARG A 29 7.01 1.96 7.79
N ASP A 30 6.77 2.65 8.91
CA ASP A 30 7.66 3.67 9.47
C ASP A 30 8.09 4.71 8.42
N VAL A 31 7.16 5.13 7.57
CA VAL A 31 7.44 6.04 6.46
C VAL A 31 7.78 7.43 6.98
N HIS A 32 7.19 7.83 8.12
CA HIS A 32 7.55 9.04 8.85
C HIS A 32 7.60 10.30 7.97
N ASP A 33 6.68 10.42 6.99
CA ASP A 33 6.60 11.53 6.03
C ASP A 33 7.84 11.73 5.14
N TRP A 34 8.61 10.67 4.88
CA TRP A 34 9.70 10.71 3.91
C TRP A 34 9.16 10.61 2.48
N TYR A 35 8.47 11.67 2.05
CA TYR A 35 7.82 11.73 0.73
C TYR A 35 8.83 11.73 -0.42
N SER A 36 9.93 12.46 -0.25
CA SER A 36 11.04 12.56 -1.20
C SER A 36 12.15 11.58 -0.86
N ALA A 37 12.90 11.18 -1.88
CA ALA A 37 14.07 10.34 -1.69
C ALA A 37 15.14 11.09 -0.89
N ARG A 38 15.87 10.38 -0.03
CA ARG A 38 16.91 10.96 0.85
C ARG A 38 18.17 10.10 0.84
N PRO A 39 19.34 10.67 1.19
CA PRO A 39 20.55 9.89 1.34
C PRO A 39 20.42 8.83 2.44
N ALA A 40 20.91 7.62 2.19
CA ALA A 40 20.94 6.52 3.13
C ALA A 40 22.00 6.73 4.23
N LYS A 41 21.85 7.76 5.07
CA LYS A 41 22.86 8.14 6.09
C LYS A 41 23.22 7.04 7.09
N TRP A 42 22.34 6.05 7.26
CA TRP A 42 22.58 4.87 8.10
C TRP A 42 23.54 3.85 7.46
N ASP A 43 23.67 3.87 6.14
CA ASP A 43 24.58 3.05 5.35
C ASP A 43 25.95 3.73 5.32
N LYS A 44 26.87 3.29 6.18
CA LYS A 44 28.20 3.91 6.31
C LYS A 44 29.02 3.84 5.02
N GLU A 45 28.82 2.79 4.22
CA GLU A 45 29.57 2.54 3.01
C GLU A 45 29.00 3.33 1.82
N ASN A 46 27.68 3.55 1.79
CA ASN A 46 26.99 4.26 0.70
C ASN A 46 26.11 5.41 1.20
N SER A 47 26.62 6.22 2.13
CA SER A 47 25.84 7.25 2.83
C SER A 47 25.25 8.35 1.92
N THR A 48 25.76 8.51 0.70
CA THR A 48 25.28 9.45 -0.32
C THR A 48 24.25 8.86 -1.27
N ARG A 49 24.02 7.55 -1.23
CA ARG A 49 23.04 6.87 -2.10
C ARG A 49 21.63 7.35 -1.75
N THR A 50 20.94 7.87 -2.76
CA THR A 50 19.55 8.32 -2.64
C THR A 50 18.61 7.12 -2.62
N ILE A 51 17.74 7.03 -1.62
CA ILE A 51 16.79 5.93 -1.42
C ILE A 51 15.39 6.43 -1.10
N GLY A 52 14.39 5.59 -1.42
CA GLY A 52 13.02 5.75 -0.96
C GLY A 52 12.25 6.89 -1.65
N GLY A 53 11.25 7.39 -0.94
CA GLY A 53 10.29 8.36 -1.46
C GLY A 53 9.15 7.71 -2.26
N PHE A 54 8.03 8.41 -2.30
CA PHE A 54 6.79 7.94 -2.94
C PHE A 54 6.95 7.81 -4.47
N ALA A 55 7.85 8.59 -5.08
CA ALA A 55 8.17 8.48 -6.50
C ALA A 55 8.88 7.14 -6.85
N ALA A 56 9.77 6.67 -5.98
CA ALA A 56 10.42 5.38 -6.15
C ALA A 56 9.43 4.23 -5.95
N LEU A 57 8.58 4.32 -4.92
CA LEU A 57 7.50 3.36 -4.70
C LEU A 57 6.51 3.32 -5.88
N SER A 58 6.09 4.47 -6.39
CA SER A 58 5.22 4.56 -7.59
C SER A 58 5.86 3.86 -8.79
N SER A 59 7.15 4.09 -9.02
CA SER A 59 7.88 3.45 -10.11
C SER A 59 7.92 1.94 -9.96
N LEU A 60 8.16 1.42 -8.74
CA LEU A 60 8.14 -0.01 -8.45
C LEU A 60 6.74 -0.62 -8.71
N LEU A 61 5.69 -0.01 -8.17
CA LEU A 61 4.32 -0.50 -8.30
C LEU A 61 3.86 -0.56 -9.76
N LYS A 62 4.32 0.37 -10.61
CA LYS A 62 4.04 0.36 -12.05
C LYS A 62 4.67 -0.81 -12.80
N THR A 63 5.67 -1.48 -12.23
CA THR A 63 6.28 -2.68 -12.83
C THR A 63 5.52 -3.98 -12.50
N GLU A 64 4.60 -3.94 -11.53
CA GLU A 64 3.81 -5.10 -11.14
C GLU A 64 2.77 -5.45 -12.22
N LYS A 65 2.70 -6.75 -12.55
CA LYS A 65 1.81 -7.28 -13.60
C LYS A 65 0.59 -7.99 -13.01
N ASN A 66 0.69 -8.43 -11.75
CA ASN A 66 -0.40 -9.07 -11.04
C ASN A 66 -1.32 -8.02 -10.39
N PRO A 67 -2.57 -8.37 -10.07
CA PRO A 67 -3.38 -7.59 -9.14
C PRO A 67 -2.59 -7.32 -7.86
N CYS A 68 -2.50 -6.04 -7.49
CA CYS A 68 -1.69 -5.57 -6.38
C CYS A 68 -2.56 -5.03 -5.25
N ILE A 69 -2.23 -5.38 -4.01
CA ILE A 69 -2.76 -4.77 -2.79
C ILE A 69 -1.61 -4.05 -2.10
N LEU A 70 -1.80 -2.75 -1.79
CA LEU A 70 -0.80 -1.92 -1.12
C LEU A 70 -1.30 -1.53 0.26
N LEU A 71 -0.52 -1.84 1.31
CA LEU A 71 -0.91 -1.69 2.71
C LEU A 71 0.08 -0.81 3.49
N GLY A 72 -0.42 0.05 4.37
CA GLY A 72 0.39 0.84 5.32
C GLY A 72 0.23 0.29 6.75
N SER A 73 1.34 0.00 7.44
CA SER A 73 1.32 -0.82 8.66
C SER A 73 1.35 -0.05 9.98
N ASP A 74 2.02 1.11 10.02
CA ASP A 74 2.07 2.08 11.13
C ASP A 74 2.96 3.27 10.73
N ASP A 75 2.92 4.34 11.54
CA ASP A 75 3.82 5.51 11.47
C ASP A 75 4.06 6.06 10.06
N MET A 76 2.98 6.10 9.27
CA MET A 76 2.96 6.68 7.92
C MET A 76 3.15 8.19 7.94
N PHE A 77 2.82 8.80 9.08
CA PHE A 77 2.85 10.23 9.35
C PHE A 77 3.55 10.50 10.69
N GLN A 78 4.14 11.69 10.79
CA GLN A 78 5.01 12.25 11.82
C GLN A 78 6.48 11.83 11.70
N GLY A 79 7.29 12.68 11.09
CA GLY A 79 8.75 12.53 11.11
C GLY A 79 9.54 13.59 10.33
N THR A 80 8.85 14.41 9.53
CA THR A 80 9.46 15.53 8.80
C THR A 80 8.68 16.83 9.00
N PRO A 81 9.30 18.01 8.82
CA PRO A 81 8.59 19.30 8.85
C PRO A 81 7.44 19.37 7.85
N GLU A 82 7.61 18.80 6.66
CA GLU A 82 6.59 18.77 5.62
C GLU A 82 5.36 17.97 6.05
N GLY A 83 5.58 16.81 6.67
CA GLY A 83 4.53 16.01 7.27
C GLY A 83 3.79 16.75 8.38
N ASN A 84 4.55 17.18 9.39
CA ASN A 84 4.01 17.81 10.60
C ASN A 84 3.17 19.06 10.30
N SER A 85 3.59 19.87 9.31
CA SER A 85 2.88 21.09 8.92
C SER A 85 1.49 20.82 8.33
N THR A 86 1.26 19.63 7.78
CA THR A 86 -0.03 19.23 7.18
C THR A 86 -0.87 18.33 8.08
N LYS A 87 -0.38 17.99 9.28
CA LYS A 87 -1.03 17.04 10.18
C LYS A 87 -1.39 15.70 9.50
N GLY A 88 -0.54 15.23 8.61
CA GLY A 88 -0.73 13.95 7.91
C GLY A 88 -1.62 14.02 6.66
N MET A 89 -2.19 15.18 6.33
CA MET A 89 -2.98 15.35 5.12
C MET A 89 -2.15 15.11 3.86
N ALA A 90 -0.87 15.51 3.83
CA ALA A 90 0.01 15.21 2.70
C ALA A 90 0.27 13.70 2.56
N SER A 91 0.45 12.96 3.67
CA SER A 91 0.63 11.50 3.66
C SER A 91 -0.62 10.82 3.11
N ILE A 92 -1.81 11.22 3.56
CA ILE A 92 -3.10 10.71 3.03
C ILE A 92 -3.22 10.96 1.53
N MET A 93 -2.94 12.19 1.07
CA MET A 93 -3.01 12.54 -0.35
C MET A 93 -2.10 11.65 -1.20
N LEU A 94 -0.86 11.46 -0.77
CA LEU A 94 0.12 10.65 -1.48
C LEU A 94 -0.21 9.15 -1.43
N MET A 95 -0.71 8.65 -0.30
CA MET A 95 -1.17 7.26 -0.17
C MET A 95 -2.36 6.97 -1.09
N ASN A 96 -3.33 7.89 -1.16
CA ASN A 96 -4.44 7.79 -2.10
C ASN A 96 -3.97 7.82 -3.56
N GLN A 97 -2.99 8.66 -3.90
CA GLN A 97 -2.41 8.69 -5.25
C GLN A 97 -1.66 7.40 -5.63
N LEU A 98 -1.07 6.72 -4.65
CA LEU A 98 -0.40 5.43 -4.86
C LEU A 98 -1.36 4.23 -4.85
N GLY A 99 -2.61 4.41 -4.44
CA GLY A 99 -3.62 3.34 -4.37
C GLY A 99 -3.44 2.43 -3.15
N TYR A 100 -3.11 2.99 -1.99
CA TYR A 100 -3.15 2.22 -0.74
C TYR A 100 -4.57 1.73 -0.46
N SER A 101 -4.73 0.44 -0.24
CA SER A 101 -6.02 -0.18 0.05
C SER A 101 -6.41 -0.05 1.53
N ALA A 102 -5.42 0.03 2.42
CA ALA A 102 -5.62 0.26 3.84
C ALA A 102 -4.37 0.83 4.50
N GLY A 103 -4.56 1.52 5.62
CA GLY A 103 -3.52 2.00 6.50
C GLY A 103 -3.89 1.74 7.95
N LEU A 104 -2.89 1.45 8.78
CA LEU A 104 -3.03 1.35 10.23
C LEU A 104 -2.40 2.57 10.90
N VAL A 105 -3.00 2.95 12.03
CA VAL A 105 -2.53 4.05 12.87
C VAL A 105 -1.37 3.55 13.73
N GLY A 106 -0.27 4.30 13.74
CA GLY A 106 0.87 4.03 14.61
C GLY A 106 0.84 4.78 15.93
N ASN A 107 1.68 4.35 16.87
CA ASN A 107 1.73 4.91 18.24
C ASN A 107 2.14 6.38 18.24
N ARG A 108 3.01 6.80 17.32
CA ARG A 108 3.46 8.20 17.21
C ARG A 108 2.30 9.13 16.92
N MET A 109 1.43 8.72 16.03
CA MET A 109 0.25 9.48 15.64
C MET A 109 -0.70 9.67 16.82
N ILE A 110 -0.99 8.58 17.56
CA ILE A 110 -1.89 8.61 18.72
C ILE A 110 -1.37 9.58 19.80
N ILE A 111 -0.08 9.48 20.15
CA ILE A 111 0.51 10.29 21.22
C ILE A 111 0.50 11.79 20.90
N ASN A 112 0.59 12.17 19.62
CA ASN A 112 0.81 13.57 19.23
C ASN A 112 -0.44 14.27 18.66
N TYR A 113 -1.42 13.51 18.16
CA TYR A 113 -2.60 14.06 17.49
C TYR A 113 -3.93 13.56 18.08
N GLY A 114 -3.91 12.51 18.90
CA GLY A 114 -5.08 11.94 19.55
C GLY A 114 -5.98 11.12 18.62
N ASP A 115 -6.97 10.44 19.21
CA ASP A 115 -7.75 9.40 18.55
C ASP A 115 -8.58 9.92 17.36
N ILE A 116 -9.13 11.13 17.44
CA ILE A 116 -9.99 11.69 16.39
C ILE A 116 -9.22 11.92 15.10
N GLU A 117 -8.01 12.50 15.17
CA GLU A 117 -7.19 12.70 13.96
C GLU A 117 -6.71 11.35 13.39
N CYS A 118 -6.43 10.36 14.25
CA CYS A 118 -6.10 9.00 13.83
C CYS A 118 -7.25 8.31 13.07
N ILE A 119 -8.48 8.42 13.58
CA ILE A 119 -9.68 7.88 12.91
C ILE A 119 -9.89 8.58 11.57
N ASN A 120 -9.77 9.90 11.52
CA ASN A 120 -9.92 10.66 10.29
C ASN A 120 -8.90 10.25 9.23
N PHE A 121 -7.66 9.97 9.61
CA PHE A 121 -6.64 9.46 8.70
C PHE A 121 -7.07 8.13 8.07
N GLN A 122 -7.51 7.19 8.89
CA GLN A 122 -7.90 5.85 8.43
C GLN A 122 -9.15 5.90 7.54
N LEU A 123 -10.12 6.76 7.85
CA LEU A 123 -11.33 6.97 7.04
C LEU A 123 -11.08 7.74 5.74
N SER A 124 -9.96 8.46 5.64
CA SER A 124 -9.63 9.28 4.46
C SER A 124 -8.85 8.52 3.38
N LEU A 125 -8.40 7.29 3.67
CA LEU A 125 -7.84 6.39 2.68
C LEU A 125 -8.99 5.83 1.81
N ARG A 126 -8.82 5.87 0.49
CA ARG A 126 -9.85 5.52 -0.50
C ARG A 126 -9.45 4.36 -1.38
#